data_AF-A0A7J0E7T2-F1
#
_entry.id   AF-A0A7J0E7T2-F1
#
_cell.length_a   1.000
_cell.length_b   1.000
_cell.length_c   1.000
_cell.angle_alpha   90.00
_cell.angle_beta   90.00
_cell.angle_gamma   90.00
#
_symmetry.space_group_name_H-M   'P 1'
#
loop_
_entity.id
_entity.type
_entity.pdbx_description
1 polymer ?
#
loop_
_entity_poly.entity_id
_entity_poly.type
_entity_poly.pdbx_seq_one_letter_code
_entity_poly.pdbx_strand_id
1 'polypeptide(L)'
;MSSTVSTSRGIHPQAMVGSFESGISGPFSSIEPEFNDNDGTELLCVSWNQDYGCFAAGTSHGFRIYNCDPFKETFRRNLKSGGFGIVEMLFRSNILALVGGKANSQYPPNKVIIWDDHQSRCIGEFSFRSEVRAVKLKTGSYCCCS
;
A
#
# COMPACT_ATOMS: atom_id res chain seq x y z
N MET A 1 -64.75 -17.09 29.13
CA MET A 1 -64.55 -17.35 27.68
C MET A 1 -63.12 -17.85 27.48
N SER A 2 -62.88 -18.72 26.50
CA SER A 2 -61.74 -19.65 26.50
C SER A 2 -60.46 -19.12 25.81
N SER A 3 -59.30 -19.53 26.33
CA SER A 3 -58.14 -20.20 25.63
C SER A 3 -57.43 -19.51 24.44
N THR A 4 -56.13 -19.71 24.11
CA THR A 4 -55.03 -20.63 24.55
C THR A 4 -53.66 -19.98 24.15
N VAL A 5 -52.53 -20.03 24.90
CA VAL A 5 -51.41 -21.04 24.92
C VAL A 5 -50.70 -21.21 23.54
N SER A 6 -49.36 -21.19 23.32
CA SER A 6 -48.13 -21.53 24.11
C SER A 6 -46.85 -20.77 23.59
N THR A 7 -45.80 -20.40 24.38
CA THR A 7 -44.48 -21.08 24.70
C THR A 7 -43.59 -21.57 23.52
N SER A 8 -42.24 -21.70 23.54
CA SER A 8 -41.02 -21.29 24.32
C SER A 8 -39.76 -21.79 23.54
N ARG A 9 -38.45 -21.67 23.84
CA ARG A 9 -37.54 -21.28 24.96
C ARG A 9 -36.40 -20.36 24.39
N GLY A 10 -35.16 -20.11 24.87
CA GLY A 10 -34.31 -20.55 26.03
C GLY A 10 -33.36 -21.74 25.75
N ILE A 11 -32.10 -21.84 26.25
CA ILE A 11 -31.22 -20.98 27.08
C ILE A 11 -29.71 -21.31 26.79
N HIS A 12 -28.75 -20.47 27.22
CA HIS A 12 -27.27 -20.70 27.40
C HIS A 12 -26.98 -21.82 28.47
N PRO A 13 -25.74 -22.23 28.87
CA PRO A 13 -24.39 -21.69 28.59
C PRO A 13 -23.20 -22.72 28.44
N GLN A 14 -21.97 -22.16 28.37
CA GLN A 14 -20.67 -22.72 28.84
C GLN A 14 -19.94 -23.80 28.00
N ALA A 15 -18.67 -24.01 28.36
CA ALA A 15 -17.62 -24.63 27.54
C ALA A 15 -17.00 -25.88 28.19
N MET A 16 -16.38 -26.74 27.38
CA MET A 16 -15.53 -27.85 27.84
C MET A 16 -14.37 -28.09 26.87
N VAL A 17 -13.23 -28.54 27.41
CA VAL A 17 -12.04 -28.95 26.64
C VAL A 17 -12.23 -30.38 26.11
N GLY A 18 -11.77 -30.66 24.90
CA GLY A 18 -11.70 -32.01 24.35
C GLY A 18 -10.63 -32.13 23.26
N SER A 19 -9.61 -32.94 23.52
CA SER A 19 -8.56 -33.28 22.56
C SER A 19 -8.64 -34.77 22.21
N PHE A 20 -8.86 -35.10 20.94
CA PHE A 20 -8.24 -36.25 20.26
C PHE A 20 -8.41 -36.13 18.73
N GLU A 21 -7.84 -37.09 18.01
CA GLU A 21 -7.40 -36.95 16.62
C GLU A 21 -8.42 -37.43 15.57
N SER A 22 -8.36 -36.83 14.38
CA SER A 22 -8.14 -37.52 13.08
C SER A 22 -8.69 -36.68 11.93
N GLY A 23 -7.89 -36.43 10.89
CA GLY A 23 -8.27 -35.55 9.79
C GLY A 23 -8.95 -36.25 8.61
N ILE A 24 -9.70 -35.47 7.84
CA ILE A 24 -9.87 -35.67 6.39
C ILE A 24 -9.50 -34.37 5.68
N SER A 25 -8.90 -34.52 4.50
CA SER A 25 -8.29 -33.46 3.69
C SER A 25 -9.26 -32.37 3.25
N GLY A 26 -8.84 -31.11 3.36
CA GLY A 26 -9.49 -29.96 2.75
C GLY A 26 -8.50 -28.82 2.52
N PRO A 27 -7.89 -28.68 1.33
CA PRO A 27 -6.88 -27.65 1.08
C PRO A 27 -7.55 -26.30 0.81
N PHE A 28 -8.06 -25.63 1.85
CA PHE A 28 -8.27 -24.19 1.80
C PHE A 28 -6.93 -23.48 2.05
N SER A 29 -5.99 -23.67 1.13
CA SER A 29 -4.82 -22.80 1.04
C SER A 29 -5.30 -21.43 0.60
N SER A 30 -5.26 -20.46 1.51
CA SER A 30 -5.43 -19.05 1.16
C SER A 30 -4.28 -18.64 0.24
N ILE A 31 -4.55 -18.60 -1.07
CA ILE A 31 -3.60 -18.15 -2.08
C ILE A 31 -3.49 -16.62 -1.98
N GLU A 32 -2.74 -16.17 -0.97
CA GLU A 32 -1.92 -14.97 -1.10
C GLU A 32 -1.10 -15.12 -2.39
N PRO A 33 -1.17 -14.19 -3.35
CA PRO A 33 -0.37 -14.30 -4.56
C PRO A 33 1.11 -14.17 -4.19
N GLU A 34 1.85 -15.27 -4.31
CA GLU A 34 3.31 -15.25 -4.22
C GLU A 34 3.86 -14.43 -5.41
N PHE A 35 3.99 -13.13 -5.20
CA PHE A 35 4.60 -12.20 -6.16
C PHE A 35 6.08 -12.54 -6.31
N ASN A 36 6.37 -13.42 -7.25
CA ASN A 36 7.70 -13.86 -7.62
C ASN A 36 8.54 -12.64 -8.03
N ASP A 37 9.45 -12.21 -7.16
CA ASP A 37 10.34 -11.03 -7.33
C ASP A 37 11.26 -11.12 -8.58
N ASN A 38 11.25 -12.28 -9.26
CA ASN A 38 12.05 -12.60 -10.44
C ASN A 38 11.41 -12.19 -11.79
N ASP A 39 10.19 -11.64 -11.81
CA ASP A 39 9.54 -11.19 -13.06
C ASP A 39 9.62 -9.66 -13.27
N GLY A 40 10.26 -9.26 -14.38
CA GLY A 40 10.07 -7.99 -15.09
C GLY A 40 10.11 -6.66 -14.33
N THR A 41 10.65 -6.60 -13.10
CA THR A 41 10.49 -5.41 -12.25
C THR A 41 11.58 -4.36 -12.53
N GLU A 42 11.27 -3.47 -13.47
CA GLU A 42 12.12 -2.34 -13.87
C GLU A 42 12.16 -1.24 -12.79
N LEU A 43 13.30 -0.57 -12.66
CA LEU A 43 13.48 0.61 -11.82
C LEU A 43 13.17 1.87 -12.63
N LEU A 44 12.17 2.65 -12.22
CA LEU A 44 11.71 3.85 -12.93
C LEU A 44 12.28 5.14 -12.35
N CYS A 45 12.47 5.22 -11.03
CA CYS A 45 13.09 6.36 -10.37
C CYS A 45 13.76 5.98 -9.04
N VAL A 46 14.72 6.80 -8.61
CA VAL A 46 15.29 6.80 -7.26
C VAL A 46 15.31 8.23 -6.74
N SER A 47 14.89 8.45 -5.49
CA SER A 47 14.98 9.74 -4.81
C SER A 47 15.54 9.58 -3.41
N TRP A 48 16.52 10.40 -3.03
CA TRP A 48 16.91 10.58 -1.64
C TRP A 48 15.86 11.41 -0.89
N ASN A 49 15.63 11.08 0.37
CA ASN A 49 14.92 11.98 1.27
C ASN A 49 15.84 13.14 1.71
N GLN A 50 15.27 14.12 2.42
CA GLN A 50 15.89 15.40 2.73
C GLN A 50 17.05 15.33 3.74
N ASP A 51 17.20 14.22 4.48
CA ASP A 51 18.32 13.97 5.39
C ASP A 51 19.32 12.91 4.87
N TYR A 52 19.12 12.42 3.65
CA TYR A 52 19.88 11.35 2.99
C TYR A 52 19.94 10.02 3.77
N GLY A 53 19.17 9.85 4.85
CA GLY A 53 19.13 8.62 5.63
C GLY A 53 18.25 7.53 5.01
N CYS A 54 17.36 7.91 4.10
CA CYS A 54 16.49 7.01 3.36
C CYS A 54 16.46 7.36 1.87
N PHE A 55 16.10 6.38 1.03
CA PHE A 55 15.73 6.63 -0.36
C PHE A 55 14.46 5.85 -0.74
N ALA A 56 13.72 6.40 -1.69
CA ALA A 56 12.61 5.73 -2.35
C ALA A 56 13.05 5.25 -3.75
N ALA A 57 12.53 4.08 -4.14
CA ALA A 57 12.68 3.51 -5.47
C ALA A 57 11.29 3.24 -6.06
N GLY A 58 10.93 3.96 -7.13
CA GLY A 58 9.73 3.69 -7.92
C GLY A 58 10.02 2.65 -8.99
N THR A 59 9.14 1.67 -9.16
CA THR A 59 9.33 0.52 -10.08
C THR A 59 8.17 0.36 -11.04
N SER A 60 8.30 -0.53 -12.04
CA SER A 60 7.19 -0.90 -12.96
C SER A 60 5.97 -1.50 -12.25
N HIS A 61 6.12 -1.97 -11.00
CA HIS A 61 5.10 -2.64 -10.20
C HIS A 61 4.82 -1.95 -8.85
N GLY A 62 5.17 -0.67 -8.68
CA GLY A 62 4.85 0.11 -7.48
C GLY A 62 6.02 0.92 -6.95
N PHE A 63 6.30 0.82 -5.65
CA PHE A 63 7.48 1.45 -5.03
C PHE A 63 7.99 0.73 -3.77
N ARG A 64 9.25 1.00 -3.42
CA ARG A 64 9.96 0.51 -2.24
C ARG A 64 10.68 1.67 -1.54
N ILE A 65 10.82 1.60 -0.21
CA ILE A 65 11.57 2.56 0.61
C ILE A 65 12.68 1.82 1.35
N TYR A 66 13.87 2.41 1.39
CA TYR A 66 15.06 1.86 2.03
C TYR A 66 15.64 2.82 3.06
N ASN A 67 16.07 2.28 4.20
CA ASN A 67 17.07 2.92 5.05
C ASN A 67 18.47 2.66 4.47
N CYS A 68 19.37 3.61 4.67
CA CYS A 68 20.75 3.50 4.18
C CYS A 68 21.70 2.89 5.23
N ASP A 69 21.46 3.18 6.52
CA ASP A 69 22.20 2.61 7.64
C ASP A 69 21.26 2.19 8.79
N PRO A 70 21.24 0.90 9.20
CA PRO A 70 21.73 -0.24 8.41
C PRO A 70 20.91 -0.34 7.10
N PHE A 71 21.55 -0.76 6.00
CA PHE A 71 20.85 -0.90 4.72
C PHE A 71 19.71 -1.93 4.83
N LYS A 72 18.47 -1.47 4.65
CA LYS A 72 17.28 -2.30 4.85
C LYS A 72 16.07 -1.73 4.10
N GLU A 73 15.32 -2.59 3.43
CA GLU A 73 13.97 -2.26 2.94
C GLU A 73 13.02 -2.04 4.13
N THR A 74 12.50 -0.83 4.28
CA THR A 74 11.60 -0.46 5.37
C THR A 74 10.13 -0.54 4.98
N PHE A 75 9.83 -0.39 3.68
CA PHE A 75 8.46 -0.42 3.18
C PHE A 75 8.41 -0.84 1.70
N ARG A 76 7.35 -1.54 1.30
CA ARG A 76 7.06 -1.95 -0.08
C ARG A 76 5.55 -1.82 -0.34
N ARG A 77 5.15 -1.14 -1.42
CA ARG A 77 3.77 -1.18 -1.95
C ARG A 77 3.81 -1.65 -3.41
N ASN A 78 3.39 -2.88 -3.61
CA ASN A 78 3.18 -3.47 -4.93
C ASN A 78 1.81 -3.05 -5.50
N LEU A 79 1.76 -2.82 -6.81
CA LEU A 79 0.54 -2.60 -7.60
C LEU A 79 0.33 -3.79 -8.54
N LYS A 80 -0.94 -4.16 -8.78
CA LYS A 80 -1.29 -5.25 -9.71
C LYS A 80 -1.08 -4.90 -11.19
N SER A 81 -0.87 -3.63 -11.52
CA SER A 81 -0.61 -3.14 -12.87
C SER A 81 0.00 -1.74 -12.79
N GLY A 82 1.16 -1.55 -13.42
CA GLY A 82 1.90 -0.29 -13.40
C GLY A 82 2.51 0.06 -12.03
N GLY A 83 3.25 1.18 -12.02
CA GLY A 83 3.95 1.67 -10.84
C GLY A 83 4.30 3.15 -10.95
N PHE A 84 5.32 3.63 -10.24
CA PHE A 84 5.56 5.06 -10.05
C PHE A 84 6.86 5.56 -10.70
N GLY A 85 6.72 6.57 -11.56
CA GLY A 85 7.82 7.25 -12.23
C GLY A 85 8.41 8.42 -11.44
N ILE A 86 7.69 8.91 -10.41
CA ILE A 86 8.25 9.74 -9.35
C ILE A 86 7.66 9.26 -8.02
N VAL A 87 8.54 9.04 -7.04
CA VAL A 87 8.22 8.86 -5.63
C VAL A 87 9.11 9.84 -4.89
N GLU A 88 8.56 10.71 -4.05
CA GLU A 88 9.33 11.68 -3.26
C GLU A 88 8.84 11.65 -1.80
N MET A 89 9.78 11.48 -0.86
CA MET A 89 9.47 11.39 0.57
C MET A 89 9.38 12.78 1.23
N LEU A 90 8.57 12.91 2.29
CA LEU A 90 8.71 14.02 3.24
C LEU A 90 9.46 13.55 4.49
N PHE A 91 10.77 13.81 4.53
CA PHE A 91 11.73 13.36 5.53
C PHE A 91 11.66 11.85 5.77
N ARG A 92 11.27 11.42 6.97
CA ARG A 92 10.99 10.01 7.33
C ARG A 92 9.55 9.86 7.85
N SER A 93 8.63 10.66 7.32
CA SER A 93 7.21 10.60 7.65
C SER A 93 6.46 9.61 6.76
N ASN A 94 5.20 9.35 7.11
CA ASN A 94 4.21 8.62 6.33
C ASN A 94 3.71 9.37 5.07
N ILE A 95 4.20 10.59 4.78
CA ILE A 95 3.73 11.41 3.67
C ILE A 95 4.66 11.27 2.46
N LEU A 96 4.08 10.89 1.32
CA LEU A 96 4.76 10.71 0.03
C LEU A 96 4.06 11.53 -1.06
N ALA A 97 4.83 12.02 -2.03
CA ALA A 97 4.30 12.46 -3.31
C ALA A 97 4.57 11.39 -4.38
N LEU A 98 3.53 11.02 -5.13
CA LEU A 98 3.55 9.94 -6.11
C LEU A 98 3.10 10.47 -7.48
N VAL A 99 3.81 10.09 -8.54
CA VAL A 99 3.40 10.27 -9.94
C VAL A 99 3.56 8.92 -10.65
N GLY A 100 2.51 8.47 -11.33
CA GLY A 100 2.55 7.18 -12.03
C GLY A 100 3.51 7.18 -13.22
N GLY A 101 4.14 6.03 -13.47
CA GLY A 101 4.93 5.80 -14.68
C GLY A 101 4.04 5.68 -15.92
N LYS A 102 4.63 5.75 -17.12
CA LYS A 102 3.87 5.80 -18.39
C LYS A 102 2.97 4.57 -18.64
N ALA A 103 3.30 3.42 -18.04
CA ALA A 103 2.50 2.20 -18.11
C ALA A 103 1.40 2.11 -17.02
N ASN A 104 1.26 3.11 -16.15
CA ASN A 104 0.29 3.10 -15.05
C ASN A 104 -1.06 3.68 -15.50
N SER A 105 -2.07 2.82 -15.61
CA SER A 105 -3.44 3.20 -16.00
C SER A 105 -4.27 3.81 -14.86
N GLN A 106 -3.85 3.64 -13.61
CA GLN A 106 -4.56 4.14 -12.41
C GLN A 106 -4.03 5.52 -11.97
N TYR A 107 -2.75 5.80 -12.19
CA TYR A 107 -2.07 7.02 -11.76
C TYR A 107 -1.47 7.74 -12.98
N PRO A 108 -2.10 8.81 -13.49
CA PRO A 108 -1.61 9.51 -14.68
C PRO A 108 -0.26 10.23 -14.45
N PRO A 109 0.64 10.29 -15.46
CA PRO A 109 1.94 10.94 -15.33
C PRO A 109 1.87 12.48 -15.25
N ASN A 110 0.69 13.08 -15.47
CA ASN A 110 0.43 14.51 -15.30
C ASN A 110 -0.26 14.85 -13.95
N LYS A 111 -0.34 13.90 -13.01
CA LYS A 111 -0.96 14.10 -11.69
C LYS A 111 0.00 13.74 -10.56
N VAL A 112 0.17 14.64 -9.60
CA VAL A 112 0.82 14.37 -8.31
C VAL A 112 -0.25 13.96 -7.30
N ILE A 113 -0.10 12.79 -6.70
CA ILE A 113 -0.88 12.33 -5.55
C ILE A 113 -0.07 12.56 -4.27
N ILE A 114 -0.65 13.23 -3.29
CA ILE A 114 -0.12 13.27 -1.92
C ILE A 114 -0.78 12.11 -1.15
N TRP A 115 0.05 11.14 -0.76
CA TRP A 115 -0.36 9.90 -0.12
C TRP A 115 0.03 9.93 1.36
N ASP A 116 -0.91 9.56 2.23
CA ASP A 116 -0.65 9.21 3.62
C ASP A 116 -0.61 7.69 3.74
N ASP A 117 0.57 7.15 4.07
CA ASP A 117 0.79 5.71 4.16
C ASP A 117 0.13 5.06 5.38
N HIS A 118 0.19 5.74 6.53
CA HIS A 118 -0.40 5.30 7.81
C HIS A 118 -1.93 5.26 7.73
N GLN A 119 -2.54 6.20 7.02
CA GLN A 119 -3.97 6.18 6.69
C GLN A 119 -4.30 5.39 5.41
N SER A 120 -3.26 4.91 4.69
CA SER A 120 -3.31 4.25 3.38
C SER A 120 -4.31 4.88 2.40
N ARG A 121 -4.24 6.21 2.25
CA ARG A 121 -5.13 6.97 1.35
C ARG A 121 -4.46 8.18 0.72
N CYS A 122 -5.01 8.60 -0.42
CA CYS A 122 -4.80 9.94 -0.95
C CYS A 122 -5.37 10.98 0.03
N ILE A 123 -4.57 12.02 0.33
CA ILE A 123 -4.98 13.17 1.15
C ILE A 123 -5.01 14.49 0.35
N GLY A 124 -4.57 14.47 -0.91
CA GLY A 124 -4.66 15.58 -1.84
C GLY A 124 -4.07 15.23 -3.21
N GLU A 125 -4.49 15.93 -4.26
CA GLU A 125 -3.95 15.74 -5.61
C GLU A 125 -3.79 17.05 -6.37
N PHE A 126 -2.82 17.09 -7.27
CA PHE A 126 -2.52 18.23 -8.15
C PHE A 126 -2.43 17.73 -9.59
N SER A 127 -3.29 18.27 -10.47
CA SER A 127 -3.35 17.89 -11.89
C SER A 127 -2.74 18.98 -12.78
N PHE A 128 -1.84 18.59 -13.68
CA PHE A 128 -1.09 19.47 -14.56
C PHE A 128 -1.47 19.25 -16.03
N ARG A 129 -1.15 20.22 -16.91
CA ARG A 129 -1.44 20.15 -18.35
C ARG A 129 -0.44 19.29 -19.14
N SER A 130 0.64 18.87 -18.50
CA SER A 130 1.79 18.19 -19.06
C SER A 130 2.33 17.14 -18.08
N GLU A 131 3.14 16.19 -18.57
CA GLU A 131 3.80 15.18 -17.73
C GLU A 131 4.66 15.85 -16.65
N VAL A 132 4.48 15.47 -15.39
CA VAL A 132 5.29 15.97 -14.27
C VAL A 132 6.72 15.42 -14.42
N ARG A 133 7.69 16.34 -14.33
CA ARG A 133 9.13 16.08 -14.49
C ARG A 133 9.87 15.94 -13.17
N ALA A 134 9.42 16.67 -12.14
CA ALA A 134 9.99 16.59 -10.80
C ALA A 134 8.96 17.05 -9.76
N VAL A 135 9.01 16.43 -8.57
CA VAL A 135 8.33 16.90 -7.36
C VAL A 135 9.38 17.01 -6.26
N LYS A 136 9.33 18.06 -5.44
CA LYS A 136 10.10 18.18 -4.20
C LYS A 136 9.20 18.62 -3.05
N LEU A 137 9.34 17.93 -1.91
CA LEU A 137 8.57 18.18 -0.70
C LEU A 137 9.41 18.85 0.40
N LYS A 138 8.76 19.70 1.19
CA LYS A 138 9.30 20.34 2.40
C LYS A 138 8.14 20.56 3.38
N THR A 139 8.42 20.70 4.67
CA THR A 139 7.42 21.09 5.66
C THR A 139 6.72 22.38 5.22
N GLY A 140 5.39 22.33 5.05
CA GLY A 140 4.56 23.47 4.62
C GLY A 140 4.71 23.93 3.17
N SER A 141 5.45 23.23 2.31
CA SER A 141 5.64 23.64 0.91
C SER A 141 6.00 22.48 -0.04
N TYR A 142 5.58 22.59 -1.30
CA TYR A 142 5.95 21.67 -2.38
C TYR A 142 6.34 22.46 -3.62
N CYS A 143 7.26 21.90 -4.42
CA CYS A 143 7.61 22.40 -5.74
C CYS A 143 7.32 21.29 -6.77
N CYS A 144 6.70 21.66 -7.89
CA CYS A 144 6.42 20.76 -9.01
C CYS A 144 6.98 21.39 -10.30
N CYS A 145 7.53 20.56 -11.18
CA CYS A 145 7.90 20.92 -12.55
C CYS A 145 7.06 20.08 -13.51
N SER A 146 6.35 20.72 -14.45
CA SER A 146 5.44 20.10 -15.42
C SER A 146 5.41 20.92 -16.70
#